data_AF-A0A847T1J7-F1
#
_entry.id   AF-A0A847T1J7-F1
#
_cell.length_a   1.000
_cell.length_b   1.000
_cell.length_c   1.000
_cell.angle_alpha   90.00
_cell.angle_beta   90.00
_cell.angle_gamma   90.00
#
_symmetry.space_group_name_H-M   'P 1'
#
loop_
_entity.id
_entity.type
_entity.pdbx_description
1 polymer ?
#
loop_
_entity_poly.entity_id
_entity_poly.type
_entity_poly.pdbx_seq_one_letter_code
_entity_poly.pdbx_strand_id
1 'polypeptide(L)'
;MMGRHCQVFVAITLSCFFLLFIPPIATAGDAGAPVVVVIGDHITVGETMVKDDPNNSQDSVISQLGSMLNVSVHNMVMTGDISWNMLTRFGPDVISLSPDVVVLAMTREDRNWLSVAESESNYLNMISLALANGAQVLLVTVPVNDSGSSFHSLINDWAKSLSYKNVHVIDAWALLGDANDTLASEYQVGDGVHLSPAGHQRIADELFVVGFGSTRYEGEEVTMPWRGPMVGWGIIGGLGAISGLLYFQGRRMNKS
;
A
#
# COMPACT_ATOMS: atom_id res chain seq x y z
N MET A 1 79.27 4.24 15.33
CA MET A 1 78.71 4.11 13.98
C MET A 1 77.29 3.57 14.11
N MET A 2 76.28 4.44 14.02
CA MET A 2 74.85 4.10 14.06
C MET A 2 74.30 4.18 12.63
N GLY A 3 73.77 3.07 12.11
CA GLY A 3 72.90 3.02 10.93
C GLY A 3 71.49 2.66 11.41
N ARG A 4 70.53 3.61 11.37
CA ARG A 4 69.52 3.80 10.31
C ARG A 4 68.81 2.50 9.91
N HIS A 5 67.54 2.36 10.31
CA HIS A 5 66.44 2.02 9.41
C HIS A 5 65.15 2.63 9.96
N CYS A 6 64.67 3.65 9.26
CA CYS A 6 63.42 4.36 9.48
C CYS A 6 62.37 3.72 8.57
N GLN A 7 61.31 3.14 9.13
CA GLN A 7 60.14 2.70 8.35
C GLN A 7 59.03 3.74 8.52
N VAL A 8 58.68 4.35 7.39
CA VAL A 8 57.61 5.36 7.27
C VAL A 8 56.29 4.61 7.03
N PHE A 9 55.35 4.71 7.97
CA PHE A 9 53.95 4.37 7.74
C PHE A 9 53.26 5.57 7.09
N VAL A 10 52.79 5.41 5.85
CA VAL A 10 51.89 6.35 5.19
C VAL A 10 50.45 5.91 5.51
N ALA A 11 49.77 6.65 6.38
CA ALA A 11 48.33 6.51 6.59
C ALA A 11 47.58 7.37 5.55
N ILE A 12 46.91 6.73 4.60
CA ILE A 12 45.99 7.39 3.67
C ILE A 12 44.66 7.59 4.42
N THR A 13 44.36 8.84 4.79
CA THR A 13 43.05 9.21 5.34
C THR A 13 42.12 9.54 4.17
N LEU A 14 41.23 8.61 3.82
CA LEU A 14 40.15 8.84 2.87
C LEU A 14 39.05 9.64 3.60
N SER A 15 39.03 10.95 3.43
CA SER A 15 37.92 11.78 3.93
C SER A 15 36.75 11.69 2.95
N CYS A 16 35.78 10.84 3.25
CA CYS A 16 34.47 10.84 2.59
C CYS A 16 33.69 12.09 3.03
N PHE A 17 33.66 13.11 2.19
CA PHE A 17 32.67 14.19 2.29
C PHE A 17 31.29 13.63 1.90
N PHE A 18 30.56 13.08 2.87
CA PHE A 18 29.11 12.92 2.74
C PHE A 18 28.47 14.28 2.98
N LEU A 19 28.13 14.99 1.90
CA LEU A 19 27.16 16.07 1.97
C LEU A 19 25.83 15.45 2.40
N LEU A 20 25.52 15.55 3.69
CA LEU A 20 24.19 15.28 4.22
C LEU A 20 23.26 16.31 3.59
N PHE A 21 22.58 15.91 2.52
CA PHE A 21 21.35 16.59 2.08
C PHE A 21 20.34 16.37 3.21
N ILE A 22 20.24 17.36 4.09
CA ILE A 22 19.12 17.47 5.02
C ILE A 22 17.98 17.99 4.13
N PRO A 23 16.96 17.18 3.79
CA PRO A 23 15.81 17.72 3.10
C PRO A 23 15.21 18.83 3.97
N PRO A 24 14.72 19.93 3.37
CA PRO A 24 14.06 20.97 4.13
C PRO A 24 12.94 20.34 4.97
N ILE A 25 12.98 20.60 6.28
CA ILE A 25 11.89 20.25 7.18
C ILE A 25 10.69 21.08 6.73
N ALA A 26 9.79 20.48 5.95
CA ALA A 26 8.53 21.14 5.62
C ALA A 26 7.84 21.53 6.94
N THR A 27 7.61 22.82 7.11
CA THR A 27 6.90 23.42 8.23
C THR A 27 5.46 22.92 8.23
N ALA A 28 4.92 22.70 9.43
CA ALA A 28 3.59 22.10 9.67
C ALA A 28 2.39 23.00 9.28
N GLY A 29 2.55 23.89 8.30
CA GLY A 29 1.52 24.83 7.84
C GLY A 29 1.27 24.88 6.33
N ASP A 30 2.07 24.16 5.52
CA ASP A 30 1.97 24.22 4.04
C ASP A 30 1.49 22.91 3.37
N ALA A 31 1.23 21.86 4.15
CA ALA A 31 0.75 20.61 3.58
C ALA A 31 -0.74 20.77 3.26
N GLY A 32 -1.06 21.06 1.99
CA GLY A 32 -2.42 20.98 1.48
C GLY A 32 -3.06 19.60 1.71
N ALA A 33 -4.30 19.44 1.28
CA ALA A 33 -4.99 18.15 1.33
C ALA A 33 -4.11 17.01 0.75
N PRO A 34 -4.09 15.82 1.38
CA PRO A 34 -3.24 14.73 0.93
C PRO A 34 -3.61 14.28 -0.48
N VAL A 35 -2.61 13.93 -1.28
CA VAL A 35 -2.81 13.23 -2.54
C VAL A 35 -3.07 11.76 -2.25
N VAL A 36 -4.33 11.35 -2.37
CA VAL A 36 -4.78 9.97 -2.16
C VAL A 36 -4.97 9.28 -3.51
N VAL A 37 -4.31 8.14 -3.71
CA VAL A 37 -4.44 7.31 -4.92
C VAL A 37 -4.95 5.93 -4.55
N VAL A 38 -6.00 5.47 -5.22
CA VAL A 38 -6.57 4.12 -5.03
C VAL A 38 -6.28 3.29 -6.27
N ILE A 39 -5.67 2.11 -6.09
CA ILE A 39 -5.39 1.16 -7.17
C ILE A 39 -5.84 -0.24 -6.75
N GLY A 40 -6.48 -0.98 -7.67
CA GLY A 40 -7.05 -2.29 -7.40
C GLY A 40 -7.96 -2.77 -8.52
N ASP A 41 -8.81 -3.74 -8.21
CA ASP A 41 -9.89 -4.20 -9.08
C ASP A 41 -11.27 -3.66 -8.66
N HIS A 42 -12.24 -3.85 -9.55
CA HIS A 42 -13.62 -3.41 -9.34
C HIS A 42 -14.33 -4.03 -8.14
N ILE A 43 -13.87 -5.18 -7.68
CA ILE A 43 -14.51 -5.97 -6.64
C ILE A 43 -14.16 -5.41 -5.27
N THR A 44 -12.89 -5.03 -5.10
CA THR A 44 -12.40 -4.60 -3.79
C THR A 44 -12.72 -3.13 -3.50
N VAL A 45 -12.83 -2.26 -4.52
CA VAL A 45 -12.99 -0.81 -4.31
C VAL A 45 -14.04 -0.11 -5.18
N GLY A 46 -14.70 -0.82 -6.10
CA GLY A 46 -15.87 -0.32 -6.86
C GLY A 46 -15.70 -0.35 -8.38
N GLU A 47 -16.82 -0.38 -9.11
CA GLU A 47 -16.84 -0.51 -10.57
C GLU A 47 -16.21 0.68 -11.29
N THR A 48 -15.16 0.41 -12.06
CA THR A 48 -14.79 1.29 -13.16
C THR A 48 -14.15 0.52 -14.32
N MET A 49 -14.58 0.89 -15.53
CA MET A 49 -13.96 0.47 -16.79
C MET A 49 -12.92 1.49 -17.27
N VAL A 50 -12.88 2.70 -16.67
CA VAL A 50 -12.07 3.84 -17.11
C VAL A 50 -11.43 4.55 -15.91
N LYS A 51 -10.11 4.74 -15.96
CA LYS A 51 -9.36 5.52 -14.98
C LYS A 51 -9.97 6.92 -14.82
N ASP A 52 -10.14 7.35 -13.57
CA ASP A 52 -10.75 8.65 -13.23
C ASP A 52 -12.12 8.92 -13.89
N ASP A 53 -12.94 7.87 -14.13
CA ASP A 53 -14.29 8.06 -14.66
C ASP A 53 -15.14 8.95 -13.72
N PRO A 54 -15.61 10.12 -14.17
CA PRO A 54 -16.49 10.97 -13.36
C PRO A 54 -17.85 10.33 -13.07
N ASN A 55 -18.21 9.25 -13.78
CA ASN A 55 -19.40 8.43 -13.53
C ASN A 55 -19.10 7.21 -12.66
N ASN A 56 -17.92 7.11 -12.05
CA ASN A 56 -17.65 6.12 -11.02
C ASN A 56 -18.82 6.14 -10.02
N SER A 57 -19.30 4.95 -9.64
CA SER A 57 -20.47 4.81 -8.77
C SER A 57 -20.29 5.73 -7.57
N GLN A 58 -21.28 6.61 -7.33
CA GLN A 58 -21.32 7.48 -6.15
C GLN A 58 -21.22 6.66 -4.85
N ASP A 59 -21.48 5.37 -4.94
CA ASP A 59 -21.44 4.41 -3.84
C ASP A 59 -20.14 3.57 -3.81
N SER A 60 -19.09 3.91 -4.55
CA SER A 60 -17.78 3.22 -4.48
C SER A 60 -16.99 3.58 -3.22
N VAL A 61 -15.98 2.77 -2.86
CA VAL A 61 -15.06 3.11 -1.74
C VAL A 61 -14.39 4.47 -1.98
N ILE A 62 -14.09 4.79 -3.24
CA ILE A 62 -13.38 5.99 -3.67
C ILE A 62 -14.20 7.25 -3.40
N SER A 63 -15.46 7.28 -3.87
CA SER A 63 -16.35 8.43 -3.69
C SER A 63 -16.67 8.64 -2.21
N GLN A 64 -16.94 7.57 -1.49
CA GLN A 64 -17.27 7.62 -0.07
C GLN A 64 -16.07 8.09 0.77
N LEU A 65 -14.87 7.57 0.51
CA LEU A 65 -13.65 8.00 1.18
C LEU A 65 -13.32 9.47 0.87
N GLY A 66 -13.42 9.88 -0.40
CA GLY A 66 -13.20 11.27 -0.80
C GLY A 66 -14.16 12.24 -0.10
N SER A 67 -15.44 11.85 0.04
CA SER A 67 -16.43 12.63 0.78
C SER A 67 -16.09 12.74 2.27
N MET A 68 -15.66 11.64 2.91
CA MET A 68 -15.30 11.65 4.33
C MET A 68 -14.05 12.49 4.63
N LEU A 69 -13.05 12.42 3.76
CA LEU A 69 -11.82 13.20 3.88
C LEU A 69 -12.00 14.65 3.44
N ASN A 70 -13.03 14.94 2.63
CA ASN A 70 -13.19 16.20 1.90
C ASN A 70 -11.99 16.49 0.98
N VAL A 71 -11.55 15.47 0.22
CA VAL A 71 -10.45 15.55 -0.76
C VAL A 71 -10.80 14.81 -2.04
N SER A 72 -10.19 15.21 -3.15
CA SER A 72 -10.23 14.42 -4.39
C SER A 72 -9.37 13.16 -4.23
N VAL A 73 -9.93 12.01 -4.58
CA VAL A 73 -9.21 10.73 -4.61
C VAL A 73 -8.98 10.32 -6.05
N HIS A 74 -7.73 10.02 -6.41
CA HIS A 74 -7.36 9.57 -7.74
C HIS A 74 -7.73 8.09 -7.93
N ASN A 75 -8.50 7.79 -8.97
CA ASN A 75 -9.03 6.45 -9.22
C ASN A 75 -8.22 5.72 -10.30
N MET A 76 -7.35 4.81 -9.85
CA MET A 76 -6.54 3.93 -10.70
C MET A 76 -7.08 2.50 -10.73
N VAL A 77 -8.34 2.27 -10.38
CA VAL A 77 -8.96 0.94 -10.39
C VAL A 77 -9.22 0.51 -11.83
N MET A 78 -9.06 -0.78 -12.10
CA MET A 78 -9.39 -1.37 -13.40
C MET A 78 -10.16 -2.68 -13.23
N THR A 79 -11.26 -2.82 -13.96
CA THR A 79 -12.04 -4.06 -13.97
C THR A 79 -11.20 -5.21 -14.53
N GLY A 80 -11.19 -6.35 -13.83
CA GLY A 80 -10.44 -7.55 -14.24
C GLY A 80 -8.92 -7.49 -14.01
N ASP A 81 -8.42 -6.46 -13.32
CA ASP A 81 -6.98 -6.29 -13.16
C ASP A 81 -6.37 -7.35 -12.25
N ILE A 82 -5.21 -7.89 -12.64
CA ILE A 82 -4.37 -8.74 -11.78
C ILE A 82 -3.20 -7.94 -11.21
N SER A 83 -2.62 -8.38 -10.10
CA SER A 83 -1.50 -7.68 -9.44
C SER A 83 -0.29 -7.48 -10.34
N TRP A 84 -0.09 -8.35 -11.35
CA TRP A 84 0.95 -8.17 -12.36
C TRP A 84 0.71 -6.95 -13.26
N ASN A 85 -0.53 -6.73 -13.71
CA ASN A 85 -0.91 -5.54 -14.49
C ASN A 85 -0.79 -4.28 -13.62
N MET A 86 -1.32 -4.34 -12.39
CA MET A 86 -1.24 -3.25 -11.42
C MET A 86 0.22 -2.83 -11.19
N LEU A 87 1.12 -3.79 -10.98
CA LEU A 87 2.55 -3.53 -10.80
C LEU A 87 3.17 -2.88 -12.05
N THR A 88 2.81 -3.37 -13.24
CA THR A 88 3.32 -2.85 -14.53
C THR A 88 2.96 -1.38 -14.72
N ARG A 89 1.77 -0.97 -14.31
CA ARG A 89 1.28 0.41 -14.41
C ARG A 89 1.47 1.25 -13.15
N PHE A 90 2.00 0.69 -12.07
CA PHE A 90 2.10 1.38 -10.77
C PHE A 90 2.92 2.67 -10.85
N GLY A 91 4.03 2.67 -11.61
CA GLY A 91 4.83 3.87 -11.85
C GLY A 91 4.04 5.01 -12.50
N PRO A 92 3.53 4.84 -13.73
CA PRO A 92 2.77 5.88 -14.42
C PRO A 92 1.42 6.21 -13.77
N ASP A 93 0.73 5.26 -13.14
CA ASP A 93 -0.60 5.51 -12.55
C ASP A 93 -0.58 6.04 -11.13
N VAL A 94 0.41 5.63 -10.33
CA VAL A 94 0.46 5.95 -8.89
C VAL A 94 1.62 6.88 -8.59
N ILE A 95 2.85 6.46 -8.89
CA ILE A 95 4.05 7.23 -8.50
C ILE A 95 4.12 8.60 -9.19
N SER A 96 3.68 8.70 -10.44
CA SER A 96 3.68 9.98 -11.18
C SER A 96 2.84 11.08 -10.52
N LEU A 97 1.88 10.70 -9.67
CA LEU A 97 1.01 11.61 -8.93
C LEU A 97 1.62 12.10 -7.62
N SER A 98 2.81 11.60 -7.23
CA SER A 98 3.46 11.92 -5.95
C SER A 98 2.53 11.74 -4.73
N PRO A 99 1.99 10.53 -4.52
CA PRO A 99 0.96 10.29 -3.51
C PRO A 99 1.51 10.45 -2.09
N ASP A 100 0.68 11.01 -1.20
CA ASP A 100 0.90 10.94 0.24
C ASP A 100 0.40 9.60 0.79
N VAL A 101 -0.71 9.09 0.23
CA VAL A 101 -1.34 7.83 0.64
C VAL A 101 -1.72 7.01 -0.59
N VAL A 102 -1.33 5.74 -0.60
CA VAL A 102 -1.75 4.74 -1.58
C VAL A 102 -2.69 3.74 -0.91
N VAL A 103 -3.94 3.69 -1.36
CA VAL A 103 -4.85 2.59 -1.06
C VAL A 103 -4.61 1.49 -2.10
N LEU A 104 -3.92 0.44 -1.66
CA LEU A 104 -3.58 -0.70 -2.50
C LEU A 104 -4.59 -1.82 -2.22
N ALA A 105 -5.56 -1.98 -3.10
CA ALA A 105 -6.59 -3.01 -2.98
C ALA A 105 -6.16 -4.30 -3.68
N MET A 106 -6.13 -5.40 -2.94
CA MET A 106 -5.80 -6.70 -3.49
C MET A 106 -6.93 -7.18 -4.41
N THR A 107 -6.57 -7.73 -5.57
CA THR A 107 -7.50 -8.24 -6.58
C THR A 107 -7.89 -9.69 -6.33
N ARG A 108 -9.13 -10.04 -6.69
CA ARG A 108 -9.55 -11.45 -6.71
C ARG A 108 -8.98 -12.22 -7.89
N GLU A 109 -8.71 -11.52 -8.99
CA GLU A 109 -8.41 -12.13 -10.27
C GLU A 109 -7.08 -12.89 -10.28
N ASP A 110 -6.16 -12.57 -9.37
CA ASP A 110 -4.88 -13.26 -9.24
C ASP A 110 -5.02 -14.78 -9.15
N ARG A 111 -6.08 -15.29 -8.50
CA ARG A 111 -6.32 -16.74 -8.37
C ARG A 111 -6.41 -17.47 -9.72
N ASN A 112 -6.78 -16.76 -10.78
CA ASN A 112 -7.01 -17.31 -12.11
C ASN A 112 -5.72 -17.36 -12.95
N TRP A 113 -4.69 -16.59 -12.57
CA TRP A 113 -3.54 -16.31 -13.44
C TRP A 113 -2.18 -16.49 -12.76
N LEU A 114 -2.13 -16.37 -11.43
CA LEU A 114 -0.90 -16.30 -10.66
C LEU A 114 -0.92 -17.34 -9.53
N SER A 115 0.26 -17.74 -9.09
CA SER A 115 0.44 -18.40 -7.80
C SER A 115 0.37 -17.38 -6.65
N VAL A 116 0.08 -17.86 -5.43
CA VAL A 116 0.09 -17.02 -4.22
C VAL A 116 1.44 -16.28 -4.10
N ALA A 117 2.56 -16.98 -4.30
CA ALA A 117 3.89 -16.38 -4.19
C ALA A 117 4.18 -15.28 -5.24
N GLU A 118 3.66 -15.40 -6.46
CA GLU A 118 3.79 -14.35 -7.47
C GLU A 118 2.97 -13.12 -7.08
N SER A 119 1.74 -13.34 -6.58
CA SER A 119 0.88 -12.29 -6.09
C SER A 119 1.47 -11.56 -4.88
N GLU A 120 1.98 -12.29 -3.87
CA GLU A 120 2.74 -11.74 -2.73
C GLU A 120 3.90 -10.85 -3.20
N SER A 121 4.70 -11.35 -4.16
CA SER A 121 5.83 -10.61 -4.74
C SER A 121 5.38 -9.31 -5.40
N ASN A 122 4.29 -9.34 -6.17
CA ASN A 122 3.77 -8.14 -6.84
C ASN A 122 3.35 -7.07 -5.84
N TYR A 123 2.59 -7.43 -4.79
CA TYR A 123 2.20 -6.48 -3.75
C TYR A 123 3.39 -5.96 -2.95
N LEU A 124 4.40 -6.79 -2.62
CA LEU A 124 5.62 -6.31 -1.95
C LEU A 124 6.36 -5.28 -2.80
N ASN A 125 6.43 -5.48 -4.11
CA ASN A 125 7.07 -4.52 -5.01
C ASN A 125 6.29 -3.21 -5.07
N MET A 126 4.96 -3.24 -5.18
CA MET A 126 4.12 -2.03 -5.15
C MET A 126 4.23 -1.29 -3.80
N ILE A 127 4.20 -2.01 -2.69
CA ILE A 127 4.40 -1.44 -1.34
C ILE A 127 5.78 -0.79 -1.26
N SER A 128 6.84 -1.49 -1.68
CA SER A 128 8.20 -0.96 -1.64
C SER A 128 8.35 0.29 -2.51
N LEU A 129 7.73 0.32 -3.68
CA LEU A 129 7.73 1.50 -4.57
C LEU A 129 7.01 2.68 -3.93
N ALA A 130 5.83 2.48 -3.34
CA ALA A 130 5.09 3.54 -2.66
C ALA A 130 5.90 4.13 -1.49
N LEU A 131 6.41 3.27 -0.60
CA LEU A 131 7.22 3.67 0.55
C LEU A 131 8.50 4.40 0.13
N ALA A 132 9.18 3.94 -0.92
CA ALA A 132 10.38 4.58 -1.45
C ALA A 132 10.12 5.99 -2.01
N ASN A 133 8.87 6.28 -2.40
CA ASN A 133 8.43 7.60 -2.84
C ASN A 133 7.73 8.41 -1.73
N GLY A 134 7.86 7.98 -0.47
CA GLY A 134 7.38 8.74 0.69
C GLY A 134 5.91 8.54 1.02
N ALA A 135 5.18 7.72 0.27
CA ALA A 135 3.77 7.45 0.51
C ALA A 135 3.58 6.46 1.68
N GLN A 136 2.46 6.59 2.39
CA GLN A 136 1.93 5.53 3.23
C GLN A 136 1.13 4.54 2.38
N VAL A 137 1.05 3.28 2.83
CA VAL A 137 0.23 2.26 2.17
C VAL A 137 -0.88 1.78 3.08
N LEU A 138 -2.11 1.83 2.57
CA LEU A 138 -3.28 1.16 3.13
C LEU A 138 -3.57 -0.06 2.25
N LEU A 139 -3.15 -1.24 2.70
CA LEU A 139 -3.33 -2.49 1.97
C LEU A 139 -4.71 -3.06 2.32
N VAL A 140 -5.63 -3.11 1.37
CA VAL A 140 -6.96 -3.70 1.54
C VAL A 140 -6.91 -5.16 1.09
N THR A 141 -7.22 -6.08 2.00
CA THR A 141 -7.25 -7.52 1.69
C THR A 141 -8.39 -7.85 0.73
N VAL A 142 -8.33 -9.02 0.10
CA VAL A 142 -9.41 -9.49 -0.77
C VAL A 142 -10.67 -9.72 0.08
N PRO A 143 -11.86 -9.18 -0.26
CA PRO A 143 -13.09 -9.49 0.46
C PRO A 143 -13.46 -10.97 0.39
N VAL A 144 -14.19 -11.45 1.40
CA VAL A 144 -14.78 -12.79 1.37
C VAL A 144 -15.83 -12.91 0.26
N ASN A 145 -16.08 -14.13 -0.22
CA ASN A 145 -17.11 -14.41 -1.21
C ASN A 145 -17.81 -15.75 -0.93
N ASP A 146 -18.98 -15.97 -1.52
CA ASP A 146 -19.82 -17.12 -1.16
C ASP A 146 -19.27 -18.47 -1.66
N SER A 147 -18.35 -18.44 -2.63
CA SER A 147 -17.75 -19.66 -3.18
C SER A 147 -16.60 -20.20 -2.33
N GLY A 148 -16.06 -19.40 -1.40
CA GLY A 148 -14.79 -19.67 -0.73
C GLY A 148 -13.59 -19.68 -1.71
N SER A 149 -12.39 -19.46 -1.18
CA SER A 149 -11.16 -19.48 -2.00
C SER A 149 -9.93 -19.69 -1.12
N SER A 150 -9.30 -20.86 -1.24
CA SER A 150 -8.05 -21.15 -0.52
C SER A 150 -6.92 -20.21 -0.95
N PHE A 151 -6.92 -19.78 -2.22
CA PHE A 151 -5.99 -18.77 -2.70
C PHE A 151 -6.15 -17.45 -1.94
N HIS A 152 -7.40 -16.96 -1.81
CA HIS A 152 -7.69 -15.68 -1.16
C HIS A 152 -7.45 -15.74 0.35
N SER A 153 -7.80 -16.86 1.00
CA SER A 153 -7.45 -17.08 2.42
C SER A 153 -5.94 -17.02 2.65
N LEU A 154 -5.15 -17.75 1.85
CA LEU A 154 -3.69 -17.78 2.00
C LEU A 154 -3.05 -16.40 1.79
N ILE A 155 -3.46 -15.67 0.75
CA ILE A 155 -2.87 -14.37 0.47
C ILE A 155 -3.33 -13.31 1.49
N ASN A 156 -4.56 -13.39 2.00
CA ASN A 156 -5.01 -12.50 3.06
C ASN A 156 -4.29 -12.77 4.38
N ASP A 157 -4.04 -14.03 4.72
CA ASP A 157 -3.24 -14.42 5.89
C ASP A 157 -1.81 -13.87 5.80
N TRP A 158 -1.21 -13.94 4.61
CA TRP A 158 0.07 -13.29 4.34
C TRP A 158 -0.04 -11.77 4.52
N ALA A 159 -1.03 -11.11 3.92
CA ALA A 159 -1.18 -9.66 3.97
C ALA A 159 -1.33 -9.14 5.41
N LYS A 160 -2.11 -9.84 6.25
CA LYS A 160 -2.30 -9.50 7.68
C LYS A 160 -0.98 -9.49 8.47
N SER A 161 0.05 -10.22 8.02
CA SER A 161 1.37 -10.21 8.65
C SER A 161 2.21 -8.96 8.36
N LEU A 162 1.77 -8.08 7.44
CA LEU A 162 2.53 -6.93 6.93
C LEU A 162 2.26 -5.61 7.67
N SER A 163 1.59 -5.61 8.82
CA SER A 163 1.35 -4.36 9.54
C SER A 163 2.62 -3.82 10.20
N TYR A 164 3.10 -2.66 9.73
CA TYR A 164 4.22 -1.92 10.33
C TYR A 164 4.07 -0.41 10.09
N LYS A 165 4.99 0.43 10.60
CA LYS A 165 4.80 1.89 10.79
C LYS A 165 4.16 2.68 9.63
N ASN A 166 4.36 2.27 8.37
CA ASN A 166 3.83 2.95 7.18
C ASN A 166 2.99 2.03 6.26
N VAL A 167 2.64 0.83 6.74
CA VAL A 167 1.77 -0.11 6.04
C VAL A 167 0.69 -0.56 7.00
N HIS A 168 -0.53 -0.14 6.73
CA HIS A 168 -1.71 -0.54 7.48
C HIS A 168 -2.54 -1.50 6.66
N VAL A 169 -2.97 -2.60 7.27
CA VAL A 169 -3.79 -3.61 6.62
C VAL A 169 -5.24 -3.40 7.01
N ILE A 170 -6.12 -3.28 6.00
CA ILE A 170 -7.57 -3.25 6.14
C ILE A 170 -8.09 -4.64 5.79
N ASP A 171 -8.53 -5.39 6.80
CA ASP A 171 -8.97 -6.77 6.61
C ASP A 171 -10.41 -6.84 6.10
N ALA A 172 -10.61 -6.53 4.81
CA ALA A 172 -11.92 -6.55 4.16
C ALA A 172 -12.64 -7.89 4.28
N TRP A 173 -11.88 -9.00 4.36
CA TRP A 173 -12.43 -10.32 4.59
C TRP A 173 -13.20 -10.39 5.92
N ALA A 174 -12.56 -10.00 7.03
CA ALA A 174 -13.18 -10.00 8.35
C ALA A 174 -14.25 -8.90 8.50
N LEU A 175 -14.09 -7.76 7.81
CA LEU A 175 -15.05 -6.65 7.88
C LEU A 175 -16.39 -6.98 7.25
N LEU A 176 -16.39 -7.79 6.18
CA LEU A 176 -17.55 -8.03 5.35
C LEU A 176 -18.11 -9.44 5.46
N GLY A 177 -17.40 -10.35 6.13
CA GLY A 177 -17.82 -11.73 6.34
C GLY A 177 -18.86 -11.91 7.42
N ASP A 178 -19.74 -12.88 7.21
CA ASP A 178 -20.65 -13.38 8.22
C ASP A 178 -20.04 -14.55 9.02
N ALA A 179 -20.83 -15.14 9.92
CA ALA A 179 -20.40 -16.26 10.76
C ALA A 179 -20.06 -17.55 9.96
N ASN A 180 -20.43 -17.63 8.69
CA ASN A 180 -20.18 -18.77 7.82
C ASN A 180 -18.99 -18.56 6.88
N ASP A 181 -18.25 -17.46 7.05
CA ASP A 181 -17.16 -17.09 6.13
C ASP A 181 -17.68 -16.84 4.70
N THR A 182 -18.86 -16.23 4.61
CA THR A 182 -19.50 -15.79 3.36
C THR A 182 -19.75 -14.30 3.38
N LEU A 183 -20.00 -13.68 2.23
CA LEU A 183 -20.21 -12.25 2.17
C LEU A 183 -21.56 -11.90 2.81
N ALA A 184 -21.55 -11.12 3.90
CA ALA A 184 -22.75 -10.84 4.66
C ALA A 184 -23.82 -10.19 3.77
N SER A 185 -25.08 -10.61 3.93
CA SER A 185 -26.19 -10.22 3.02
C SER A 185 -26.38 -8.70 2.87
N GLU A 186 -26.05 -7.91 3.90
CA GLU A 186 -26.10 -6.44 3.85
C GLU A 186 -25.01 -5.82 2.96
N TYR A 187 -23.91 -6.53 2.74
CA TYR A 187 -22.74 -6.06 2.00
C TYR A 187 -22.64 -6.59 0.58
N GLN A 188 -23.62 -7.36 0.09
CA GLN A 188 -23.61 -7.89 -1.27
C GLN A 188 -24.82 -7.46 -2.12
N VAL A 189 -24.65 -7.46 -3.44
CA VAL A 189 -25.74 -7.21 -4.40
C VAL A 189 -26.58 -8.46 -4.72
N GLY A 190 -26.24 -9.61 -4.13
CA GLY A 190 -26.98 -10.87 -4.26
C GLY A 190 -26.38 -11.90 -5.20
N ASP A 191 -25.15 -11.67 -5.69
CA ASP A 191 -24.40 -12.64 -6.51
C ASP A 191 -23.24 -13.31 -5.76
N GLY A 192 -23.14 -13.08 -4.44
CA GLY A 192 -22.12 -13.64 -3.56
C GLY A 192 -20.71 -13.12 -3.80
N VAL A 193 -20.57 -12.03 -4.58
CA VAL A 193 -19.31 -11.65 -5.22
C VAL A 193 -19.10 -10.14 -5.23
N HIS A 194 -20.09 -9.34 -5.63
CA HIS A 194 -19.96 -7.88 -5.71
C HIS A 194 -20.57 -7.20 -4.48
N LEU A 195 -19.93 -6.10 -4.08
CA LEU A 195 -20.31 -5.35 -2.89
C LEU A 195 -21.54 -4.47 -3.15
N SER A 196 -22.41 -4.38 -2.16
CA SER A 196 -23.45 -3.36 -2.09
C SER A 196 -22.84 -1.99 -1.76
N PRO A 197 -23.59 -0.88 -1.91
CA PRO A 197 -23.20 0.42 -1.38
C PRO A 197 -22.77 0.39 0.10
N ALA A 198 -23.45 -0.42 0.93
CA ALA A 198 -23.11 -0.57 2.34
C ALA A 198 -21.78 -1.33 2.54
N GLY A 199 -21.46 -2.30 1.67
CA GLY A 199 -20.18 -3.00 1.70
C GLY A 199 -19.02 -2.06 1.36
N HIS A 200 -19.20 -1.22 0.34
CA HIS A 200 -18.24 -0.17 0.03
C HIS A 200 -18.09 0.86 1.17
N GLN A 201 -19.19 1.27 1.81
CA GLN A 201 -19.14 2.17 2.98
C GLN A 201 -18.35 1.57 4.13
N ARG A 202 -18.55 0.29 4.41
CA ARG A 202 -17.85 -0.36 5.53
C ARG A 202 -16.33 -0.36 5.34
N ILE A 203 -15.85 -0.58 4.11
CA ILE A 203 -14.42 -0.47 3.77
C ILE A 203 -13.95 0.99 3.90
N ALA A 204 -14.72 1.93 3.35
CA ALA A 204 -14.37 3.35 3.37
C ALA A 204 -14.27 3.90 4.81
N ASP A 205 -15.18 3.49 5.69
CA ASP A 205 -15.17 3.84 7.11
C ASP A 205 -13.90 3.34 7.80
N GLU A 206 -13.50 2.09 7.52
CA GLU A 206 -12.29 1.52 8.11
C GLU A 206 -11.03 2.22 7.60
N LEU A 207 -10.98 2.54 6.29
CA LEU A 207 -9.91 3.36 5.72
C LEU A 207 -9.82 4.73 6.39
N PHE A 208 -10.96 5.40 6.58
CA PHE A 208 -11.02 6.71 7.24
C PHE A 208 -10.54 6.66 8.69
N VAL A 209 -10.95 5.64 9.45
CA VAL A 209 -10.56 5.47 10.86
C VAL A 209 -9.10 5.06 10.99
N VAL A 210 -8.69 3.98 10.32
CA VAL A 210 -7.37 3.37 10.49
C VAL A 210 -6.30 4.13 9.72
N GLY A 211 -6.59 4.53 8.48
CA GLY A 211 -5.64 5.18 7.59
C GLY A 211 -5.48 6.67 7.83
N PHE A 212 -6.56 7.36 8.22
CA PHE A 212 -6.58 8.82 8.35
C PHE A 212 -6.87 9.31 9.78
N GLY A 213 -7.04 8.40 10.74
CA GLY A 213 -7.29 8.77 12.15
C GLY A 213 -8.59 9.56 12.34
N SER A 214 -9.57 9.36 11.45
CA SER A 214 -10.81 10.16 11.38
C SER A 214 -10.62 11.66 11.09
N THR A 215 -9.50 12.04 10.47
CA THR A 215 -9.20 13.43 10.13
C THR A 215 -9.99 13.87 8.89
N ARG A 216 -10.75 14.95 9.02
CA ARG A 216 -11.36 15.66 7.90
C ARG A 216 -10.46 16.83 7.50
N TYR A 217 -10.27 17.03 6.19
CA TYR A 217 -9.47 18.13 5.67
C TYR A 217 -10.41 19.27 5.30
N GLU A 218 -10.41 20.35 6.08
CA GLU A 218 -11.16 21.56 5.71
C GLU A 218 -10.42 22.32 4.59
N GLY A 219 -11.19 22.90 3.67
CA GLY A 219 -10.65 23.83 2.69
C GLY A 219 -10.23 25.11 3.41
N GLU A 220 -8.92 25.32 3.49
CA GLU A 220 -8.22 26.41 4.17
C GLU A 220 -8.15 26.26 5.72
N GLU A 221 -6.91 26.12 6.23
CA GLU A 221 -6.50 25.81 7.62
C GLU A 221 -6.73 24.37 8.10
N VAL A 222 -5.77 23.50 7.79
CA VAL A 222 -5.61 22.20 8.45
C VAL A 222 -4.70 22.36 9.67
N THR A 223 -5.27 22.40 10.87
CA THR A 223 -4.49 22.13 12.10
C THR A 223 -4.32 20.62 12.28
N MET A 224 -3.15 20.09 11.93
CA MET A 224 -2.78 18.69 12.16
C MET A 224 -1.76 18.56 13.30
N PRO A 225 -1.93 17.59 14.23
CA PRO A 225 -0.86 17.14 15.12
C PRO A 225 0.08 16.12 14.44
N TRP A 226 -0.06 15.86 13.13
CA TRP A 226 0.55 14.71 12.47
C TRP A 226 1.90 15.01 11.80
N ARG A 227 2.92 15.22 12.64
CA ARG A 227 4.33 14.88 12.37
C ARG A 227 5.00 14.54 13.70
N GLY A 228 4.96 13.27 14.09
CA GLY A 228 5.99 12.79 15.02
C GLY A 228 7.36 12.98 14.37
N PRO A 229 8.42 13.37 15.12
CA PRO A 229 9.71 13.68 14.52
C PRO A 229 10.19 12.49 13.69
N MET A 230 10.51 12.74 12.43
CA MET A 230 11.29 11.84 11.60
C MET A 230 12.67 11.71 12.24
N VAL A 231 12.81 10.79 13.20
CA VAL A 231 14.12 10.32 13.65
C VAL A 231 14.71 9.56 12.48
N GLY A 232 15.78 10.13 11.93
CA GLY A 232 16.32 9.79 10.63
C GLY A 232 16.74 8.34 10.47
N TRP A 233 16.47 7.81 9.28
CA TRP A 233 17.18 6.67 8.73
C TRP A 233 18.04 7.15 7.57
N GLY A 234 19.19 7.71 7.92
CA GLY A 234 20.35 7.53 7.07
C GLY A 234 20.74 6.06 7.14
N ILE A 235 20.87 5.41 5.99
CA ILE A 235 21.57 4.12 5.81
C ILE A 235 20.85 2.87 6.34
N ILE A 236 19.65 2.53 5.84
CA ILE A 236 19.25 1.13 5.58
C ILE A 236 18.36 1.08 4.31
N GLY A 237 18.81 1.66 3.20
CA GLY A 237 18.15 1.55 1.90
C GLY A 237 18.62 0.36 1.04
N GLY A 238 19.63 -0.39 1.51
CA GLY A 238 20.35 -1.37 0.68
C GLY A 238 20.12 -2.85 1.01
N LEU A 239 19.41 -3.18 2.10
CA LEU A 239 19.29 -4.57 2.57
C LEU A 239 17.88 -5.18 2.42
N GLY A 240 16.83 -4.37 2.29
CA GLY A 240 15.45 -4.86 2.11
C GLY A 240 15.22 -5.56 0.76
N ALA A 241 15.92 -5.13 -0.29
CA ALA A 241 15.89 -5.77 -1.61
C ALA A 241 16.58 -7.16 -1.63
N ILE A 242 17.43 -7.46 -0.65
CA ILE A 242 18.14 -8.75 -0.54
C ILE A 242 17.33 -9.74 0.30
N SER A 243 16.50 -9.27 1.23
CA SER A 243 15.66 -10.12 2.08
C SER A 243 14.59 -10.87 1.28
N GLY A 244 14.02 -10.26 0.23
CA GLY A 244 13.11 -10.93 -0.70
C GLY A 244 13.78 -12.07 -1.48
N LEU A 245 15.05 -11.90 -1.87
CA LEU A 245 15.81 -12.92 -2.59
C LEU A 245 16.17 -14.13 -1.71
N LEU A 246 16.41 -13.90 -0.40
CA LEU A 246 16.72 -14.95 0.56
C LEU A 246 15.48 -15.74 1.02
N TYR A 247 14.29 -15.13 1.03
CA TYR A 247 13.04 -15.84 1.29
C TYR A 247 12.74 -16.90 0.21
N PHE A 248 13.06 -16.61 -1.06
CA PHE A 248 12.88 -17.57 -2.16
C PHE A 248 13.89 -18.73 -2.16
N GLN A 249 15.11 -18.55 -1.62
CA GLN A 249 16.10 -19.64 -1.53
C GLN A 249 15.81 -20.63 -0.39
N GLY A 250 15.17 -20.19 0.70
CA GLY A 250 14.82 -21.06 1.83
C GLY A 250 13.75 -22.12 1.53
N ARG A 251 12.81 -21.84 0.61
CA ARG A 251 11.70 -22.77 0.29
C ARG A 251 12.06 -23.86 -0.73
N ARG A 252 13.16 -23.71 -1.48
CA ARG A 252 13.65 -24.73 -2.43
C ARG A 252 14.48 -25.84 -1.79
N MET A 253 14.88 -25.71 -0.52
CA MET A 253 15.70 -26.72 0.19
C MET A 253 14.90 -27.66 1.11
N ASN A 254 13.58 -27.51 1.22
CA ASN A 254 12.70 -28.37 2.04
C ASN A 254 11.69 -29.17 1.20
N LYS A 255 12.15 -29.76 0.09
CA LYS A 255 11.47 -30.92 -0.51
C LYS A 255 12.54 -31.99 -0.77
N SER A 256 12.52 -33.01 0.07
CA SER A 256 13.15 -34.32 -0.15
C SER A 256 12.71 -34.93 -1.46
#